data_AF-A0A7C4GNS8-F1
#
_entry.id   AF-A0A7C4GNS8-F1
#
_cell.length_a   1.000
_cell.length_b   1.000
_cell.length_c   1.000
_cell.angle_alpha   90.00
_cell.angle_beta   90.00
_cell.angle_gamma   90.00
#
_symmetry.space_group_name_H-M   'P 1'
#
loop_
_entity.id
_entity.type
_entity.pdbx_description
1 polymer ?
#
loop_
_entity_poly.entity_id
_entity_poly.type
_entity_poly.pdbx_seq_one_letter_code
_entity_poly.pdbx_strand_id
1 'polypeptide(L)'
;MLALSVRTPSHVRKLMEKQGYKFVLNHSAVKPCYWFRKSIMEGRTCYKNKFFGIPTWRCIQMTPTASFCNMQCVYCWRLNASDVPMSQRWIEVPEGKWDDPEEIAEE
;
A
#
# COMPACT_ATOMS: atom_id res chain seq x y z
N MET A 1 29.93 0.89 -3.67
CA MET A 1 28.77 1.21 -4.51
C MET A 1 27.58 1.40 -3.58
N LEU A 2 27.05 2.62 -3.46
CA LEU A 2 25.85 2.86 -2.65
C LEU A 2 24.67 2.16 -3.34
N ALA A 3 24.10 1.13 -2.71
CA ALA A 3 22.88 0.51 -3.21
C ALA A 3 21.78 1.58 -3.27
N LEU A 4 21.18 1.78 -4.44
CA LEU A 4 20.06 2.70 -4.60
C LEU A 4 18.89 2.24 -3.71
N SER A 5 18.29 3.18 -2.98
CA SER A 5 17.12 2.90 -2.13
C SER A 5 15.89 2.61 -2.98
N VAL A 6 15.14 1.56 -2.64
CA VAL A 6 13.87 1.24 -3.29
C VAL A 6 12.85 2.34 -3.01
N ARG A 7 12.24 2.90 -4.07
CA ARG A 7 11.30 4.02 -3.96
C ARG A 7 10.16 3.87 -4.96
N THR A 8 8.94 4.09 -4.49
CA THR A 8 7.77 4.20 -5.37
C THR A 8 7.92 5.40 -6.32
N PRO A 9 7.78 5.24 -7.65
CA PRO A 9 7.87 6.34 -8.59
C PRO A 9 6.88 7.45 -8.26
N SER A 10 7.30 8.71 -8.43
CA SER A 10 6.52 9.88 -8.00
C SER A 10 5.13 9.98 -8.62
N HIS A 11 4.99 9.58 -9.89
CA HIS A 11 3.70 9.58 -10.58
C HIS A 11 2.75 8.51 -10.03
N VAL A 12 3.26 7.31 -9.69
CA VAL A 12 2.50 6.24 -9.05
C VAL A 12 2.08 6.64 -7.64
N ARG A 13 3.02 7.19 -6.85
CA ARG A 13 2.75 7.69 -5.50
C ARG A 13 1.61 8.70 -5.51
N LYS A 14 1.68 9.73 -6.36
CA LYS A 14 0.64 10.76 -6.50
C LYS A 14 -0.72 10.17 -6.90
N LEU A 15 -0.75 9.15 -7.76
CA LEU A 15 -1.98 8.49 -8.17
C LEU A 15 -2.60 7.69 -7.01
N MET A 16 -1.80 6.94 -6.27
CA MET A 16 -2.25 6.18 -5.10
C MET A 16 -2.69 7.09 -3.95
N GLU A 17 -2.02 8.23 -3.73
CA GLU A 17 -2.46 9.23 -2.74
C GLU A 17 -3.86 9.76 -3.04
N LYS A 18 -4.20 9.99 -4.33
CA LYS A 18 -5.57 10.35 -4.74
C LYS A 18 -6.59 9.25 -4.44
N GLN A 19 -6.18 7.99 -4.39
CA GLN A 19 -7.02 6.85 -4.02
C GLN A 19 -7.13 6.66 -2.49
N GLY A 20 -6.56 7.57 -1.71
CA GLY A 20 -6.61 7.58 -0.25
C GLY A 20 -5.52 6.79 0.45
N TYR A 21 -4.46 6.37 -0.26
CA TYR A 21 -3.25 5.86 0.39
C TYR A 21 -2.48 7.01 1.06
N LYS A 22 -1.79 6.69 2.14
CA LYS A 22 -0.74 7.51 2.75
C LYS A 22 0.54 6.70 2.73
N PHE A 23 1.57 7.24 2.10
CA PHE A 23 2.86 6.55 2.04
C PHE A 23 3.63 6.76 3.32
N VAL A 24 4.26 5.67 3.77
CA VAL A 24 5.22 5.62 4.86
C VAL A 24 6.59 5.44 4.20
N LEU A 25 7.50 6.37 4.47
CA LEU A 25 8.85 6.40 3.89
C LEU A 25 8.83 6.27 2.34
N ASN A 26 9.61 5.35 1.76
CA ASN A 26 9.87 5.29 0.32
C ASN A 26 8.97 4.32 -0.46
N HIS A 27 8.53 3.22 0.16
CA HIS A 27 7.81 2.13 -0.54
C HIS A 27 6.61 1.55 0.23
N SER A 28 6.45 1.90 1.50
CA SER A 28 5.37 1.43 2.36
C SER A 28 4.15 2.34 2.26
N ALA A 29 2.96 1.82 2.54
CA ALA A 29 1.75 2.63 2.58
C ALA A 29 0.70 2.07 3.53
N VAL A 30 -0.08 2.99 4.10
CA VAL A 30 -1.29 2.71 4.87
C VAL A 30 -2.51 3.24 4.13
N LYS A 31 -3.66 2.58 4.30
CA LYS A 31 -4.94 3.08 3.82
C LYS A 31 -6.04 2.62 4.78
N PRO A 32 -6.81 3.55 5.38
CA PRO A 32 -7.96 3.16 6.19
C PRO A 32 -8.91 2.30 5.35
N CYS A 33 -9.19 1.09 5.83
CA CYS A 33 -10.06 0.18 5.10
C CYS A 33 -11.49 0.76 5.02
N TYR A 34 -12.27 0.32 4.04
CA TYR A 34 -13.67 0.74 3.90
C TYR A 34 -14.47 0.59 5.21
N TRP A 35 -14.28 -0.54 5.88
CA TRP A 35 -14.99 -0.87 7.11
C TRP A 35 -14.56 -0.05 8.33
N PHE A 36 -13.34 0.49 8.33
CA PHE A 36 -12.91 1.42 9.37
C PHE A 36 -13.85 2.64 9.40
N ARG A 37 -14.06 3.27 8.24
CA ARG A 37 -14.97 4.43 8.14
C ARG A 37 -16.41 4.06 8.50
N LYS A 38 -16.91 2.91 8.02
CA LYS A 38 -18.25 2.42 8.38
C LYS A 38 -18.41 2.14 9.87
N SER A 39 -17.36 1.68 10.53
CA SER A 39 -17.38 1.45 11.97
C SER A 39 -17.45 2.74 12.76
N ILE A 40 -16.67 3.75 12.39
CA ILE A 40 -16.65 5.04 13.10
C ILE A 40 -17.94 5.83 12.85
N MET A 41 -18.45 5.84 11.61
CA MET A 41 -19.57 6.70 11.23
C MET A 41 -20.95 6.06 11.44
N GLU A 42 -21.06 4.73 11.32
CA GLU A 42 -22.34 4.02 11.29
C GLU A 42 -22.42 2.88 12.33
N GLY A 43 -21.39 2.68 13.16
CA GLY A 43 -21.35 1.59 14.14
C GLY A 43 -21.30 0.18 13.53
N ARG A 44 -20.99 0.05 12.23
CA ARG A 44 -20.95 -1.24 11.52
C ARG A 44 -19.60 -1.91 11.60
N THR A 45 -19.56 -3.24 11.70
CA THR A 45 -18.30 -4.00 11.75
C THR A 45 -18.09 -4.88 10.52
N CYS A 46 -16.81 -5.19 10.23
CA CYS A 46 -16.46 -6.07 9.13
C CYS A 46 -16.58 -7.55 9.53
N TYR A 47 -16.49 -8.44 8.55
CA TYR A 47 -16.57 -9.88 8.78
C TYR A 47 -15.52 -10.39 9.79
N LYS A 48 -14.32 -9.79 9.83
CA LYS A 48 -13.26 -10.20 10.78
C LYS A 48 -13.64 -9.96 12.23
N ASN A 49 -14.44 -8.93 12.50
CA ASN A 49 -14.98 -8.69 13.83
C ASN A 49 -16.00 -9.77 14.20
N LYS A 50 -16.91 -10.11 13.29
CA LYS A 50 -17.93 -11.14 13.51
C LYS A 50 -17.33 -12.53 13.72
N PHE A 51 -16.31 -12.90 12.94
CA PHE A 51 -15.74 -14.25 12.97
C PHE A 51 -14.61 -14.42 13.98
N PHE A 52 -13.81 -13.38 14.20
CA PHE A 52 -12.57 -13.48 14.98
C PHE A 52 -12.50 -12.51 16.16
N GLY A 53 -13.56 -11.72 16.41
CA GLY A 53 -13.56 -10.72 17.48
C GLY A 53 -12.62 -9.53 17.25
N ILE A 54 -11.96 -9.43 16.09
CA ILE A 54 -11.02 -8.33 15.79
C ILE A 54 -11.78 -7.00 15.74
N PRO A 55 -11.48 -6.00 16.60
CA PRO A 55 -12.18 -4.73 16.57
C PRO A 55 -11.92 -3.99 15.25
N THR A 56 -12.97 -3.78 14.45
CA THR A 56 -12.84 -3.23 13.08
C THR A 56 -12.15 -1.86 13.08
N TRP A 57 -12.49 -1.02 14.06
CA TRP A 57 -11.96 0.33 14.22
C TRP A 57 -10.53 0.40 14.79
N ARG A 58 -9.95 -0.73 15.21
CA ARG A 58 -8.55 -0.81 15.71
C ARG A 58 -7.61 -1.53 14.74
N CYS A 59 -8.08 -1.85 13.54
CA CYS A 59 -7.29 -2.56 12.54
C CYS A 59 -6.52 -1.57 11.65
N ILE A 60 -5.23 -1.82 11.44
CA ILE A 60 -4.38 -1.08 10.51
C ILE A 60 -4.27 -1.90 9.22
N GLN A 61 -4.68 -1.31 8.09
CA GLN A 61 -4.45 -1.87 6.76
C GLN A 61 -3.25 -1.16 6.13
N MET A 62 -2.16 -1.91 5.97
CA MET A 62 -0.89 -1.42 5.46
C MET A 62 -0.21 -2.44 4.54
N THR A 63 0.82 -2.00 3.83
CA THR A 63 1.73 -2.86 3.07
C THR A 63 3.13 -2.23 3.02
N PRO A 64 4.21 -3.00 3.18
CA PRO A 64 5.56 -2.51 2.97
C PRO A 64 5.96 -2.45 1.49
N THR A 65 5.11 -2.87 0.55
CA THR A 65 5.44 -2.98 -0.89
C THR A 65 4.35 -2.38 -1.77
N ALA A 66 3.96 -1.13 -1.50
CA ALA A 66 2.73 -0.52 -2.03
C ALA A 66 2.58 -0.58 -3.57
N SER A 67 3.69 -0.42 -4.30
CA SER A 67 3.72 -0.42 -5.78
C SER A 67 4.52 -1.59 -6.38
N PHE A 68 4.85 -2.60 -5.57
CA PHE A 68 5.79 -3.66 -5.94
C PHE A 68 5.16 -5.04 -5.71
N CYS A 69 5.11 -5.84 -6.78
CA CYS A 69 4.59 -7.20 -6.76
C CYS A 69 5.07 -7.92 -8.02
N ASN A 70 5.42 -9.20 -7.90
CA ASN A 70 5.87 -10.05 -9.00
C ASN A 70 4.73 -10.61 -9.87
N MET A 71 3.48 -10.22 -9.61
CA MET A 71 2.29 -10.70 -10.31
C MET A 71 1.46 -9.56 -10.89
N GLN A 72 0.90 -9.78 -12.08
CA GLN A 72 0.00 -8.84 -12.78
C GLN A 72 -1.39 -9.44 -12.92
N CYS A 73 -2.07 -9.64 -11.80
CA CYS A 73 -3.40 -10.24 -11.80
C CYS A 73 -4.42 -9.31 -12.47
N VAL A 74 -5.31 -9.86 -13.30
CA VAL A 74 -6.37 -9.10 -14.01
C VAL A 74 -7.36 -8.39 -13.08
N TYR A 75 -7.47 -8.85 -11.82
CA TYR A 75 -8.37 -8.29 -10.81
C TYR A 75 -7.64 -7.41 -9.78
N CYS A 76 -6.35 -7.17 -9.94
CA CYS A 76 -5.61 -6.32 -9.02
C CYS A 76 -6.05 -4.85 -9.20
N TRP A 77 -6.64 -4.27 -8.16
CA TRP A 77 -7.11 -2.89 -8.14
C TRP A 77 -5.97 -1.85 -8.06
N ARG A 78 -4.71 -2.31 -8.14
CA ARG A 78 -3.52 -1.46 -8.15
C ARG A 78 -3.14 -1.15 -9.60
N LEU A 79 -2.46 -0.02 -9.81
CA LEU A 79 -1.79 0.24 -11.08
C LEU A 79 -0.61 -0.72 -11.23
N ASN A 80 -0.58 -1.47 -12.34
CA ASN A 80 0.57 -2.29 -12.72
C ASN A 80 1.45 -1.50 -13.71
N ALA A 81 2.73 -1.87 -13.78
CA ALA A 81 3.63 -1.26 -14.76
C ALA A 81 3.15 -1.49 -16.20
N SER A 82 2.46 -2.59 -16.49
CA SER A 82 1.87 -2.87 -17.80
C SER A 82 0.76 -1.89 -18.21
N ASP A 83 0.09 -1.25 -17.24
CA ASP A 83 -1.10 -0.43 -17.44
C ASP A 83 -0.76 0.99 -17.92
N VAL A 84 0.52 1.36 -17.89
CA VAL A 84 1.02 2.68 -18.29
C VAL A 84 1.89 2.60 -19.56
N PRO A 85 2.02 3.71 -20.33
CA PRO A 85 2.93 3.79 -21.46
C PRO A 85 4.35 3.36 -21.10
N MET A 86 5.08 2.79 -22.07
CA MET A 86 6.44 2.27 -21.85
C MET A 86 7.39 3.27 -21.19
N SER A 87 7.26 4.56 -21.51
CA SER A 87 8.06 5.64 -20.93
C SER A 87 7.81 5.91 -19.44
N GLN A 88 6.75 5.38 -18.87
CA GLN A 88 6.34 5.58 -17.47
C GLN A 88 6.41 4.30 -16.64
N ARG A 89 6.77 3.17 -17.25
CA ARG A 89 6.87 1.89 -16.54
C ARG A 89 7.97 1.93 -15.49
N TRP A 90 7.75 1.22 -14.40
CA TRP A 90 8.76 1.01 -13.36
C TRP A 90 9.05 -0.49 -13.21
N ILE A 91 10.14 -0.79 -12.52
CA ILE A 91 10.51 -2.16 -12.17
C ILE A 91 9.63 -2.60 -11.01
N GLU A 92 8.72 -3.56 -11.23
CA GLU A 92 7.79 -4.04 -10.19
C GLU A 92 8.47 -4.88 -9.11
N VAL A 93 9.66 -5.42 -9.39
CA VAL A 93 10.51 -6.15 -8.44
C VAL A 93 11.91 -5.51 -8.48
N PRO A 94 12.13 -4.38 -7.79
CA PRO A 94 13.40 -3.68 -7.82
C PRO A 94 14.44 -4.39 -6.94
N GLU A 95 15.69 -4.37 -7.39
CA GLU A 95 16.84 -4.61 -6.54
C GLU A 95 17.25 -3.31 -5.84
N GLY A 96 17.60 -3.37 -4.56
CA GLY A 96 18.03 -2.18 -3.84
C GLY A 96 17.88 -2.30 -2.32
N LYS A 97 18.25 -1.23 -1.63
CA LYS A 97 18.07 -1.13 -0.18
C LYS A 97 16.61 -0.76 0.13
N TRP A 98 15.92 -1.61 0.88
CA TRP A 98 14.61 -1.31 1.44
C TRP A 98 14.75 -0.51 2.74
N ASP A 99 13.72 0.26 3.08
CA ASP A 99 13.63 0.98 4.34
C ASP A 99 13.63 -0.01 5.50
N ASP A 100 14.14 0.45 6.65
CA ASP A 100 14.28 -0.37 7.84
C ASP A 100 12.90 -0.76 8.42
N PRO A 101 12.66 -2.03 8.80
CA PRO A 101 11.36 -2.46 9.30
C PRO A 101 10.90 -1.71 10.55
N GLU A 102 11.82 -1.37 11.45
CA GLU A 102 11.53 -0.61 12.66
C GLU A 102 11.11 0.82 12.32
N GLU A 103 11.83 1.49 11.40
CA GLU A 103 11.42 2.82 10.89
C GLU A 103 10.03 2.79 10.24
N ILE A 104 9.70 1.74 9.48
CA ILE A 104 8.36 1.59 8.87
C ILE A 104 7.27 1.38 9.93
N ALA A 105 7.58 0.73 11.04
CA ALA A 105 6.61 0.42 12.09
C ALA A 105 6.30 1.61 13.00
N GLU A 106 7.25 2.53 13.15
CA GLU A 106 7.12 3.73 13.99
C GLU A 106 6.35 4.88 13.32
N GLU A 107 6.42 4.98 11.99
CA GLU A 107 5.77 6.02 11.16
C GLU A 107 4.30 5.73 10.79
#